data_AF-A0A6I5CSQ7-F1
#
_entry.id   AF-A0A6I5CSQ7-F1
#
_cell.length_a   1.000
_cell.length_b   1.000
_cell.length_c   1.000
_cell.angle_alpha   90.00
_cell.angle_beta   90.00
_cell.angle_gamma   90.00
#
_symmetry.space_group_name_H-M   'P 1'
#
loop_
_entity.id
_entity.type
_entity.pdbx_description
1 polymer ?
#
loop_
_entity_poly.entity_id
_entity_poly.type
_entity_poly.pdbx_seq_one_letter_code
_entity_poly.pdbx_strand_id
1 'polypeptide(L)' 'PALPELAAAHRLVAVVEDNSRAAGVGSAVALALGDADVDVPVRRFGVPEQFLAHAKRGEVLADIGLTPVEIA' A
#
# COMPACT_ATOMS: atom_id res chain seq x y z
N PRO A 1 -16.17 10.74 6.70
CA PRO A 1 -16.44 9.28 6.79
C PRO A 1 -15.27 8.57 7.47
N ALA A 2 -15.57 7.56 8.29
CA ALA A 2 -14.52 6.66 8.79
C ALA A 2 -13.94 5.85 7.61
N LEU A 3 -12.68 5.42 7.70
CA LEU A 3 -12.00 4.70 6.63
C LEU A 3 -12.77 3.46 6.13
N PRO A 4 -13.39 2.61 6.99
CA PRO A 4 -14.16 1.46 6.52
C PRO A 4 -15.41 1.82 5.71
N GLU A 5 -16.15 2.85 6.13
CA GLU A 5 -17.35 3.32 5.40
C GLU A 5 -16.98 3.80 3.99
N LEU A 6 -15.87 4.51 3.87
CA LEU A 6 -15.37 4.96 2.57
C LEU A 6 -14.94 3.77 1.70
N ALA A 7 -14.22 2.81 2.27
CA ALA A 7 -13.77 1.61 1.57
C ALA A 7 -14.95 0.80 1.02
N ALA A 8 -16.00 0.59 1.83
CA ALA A 8 -17.19 -0.18 1.45
C ALA A 8 -17.94 0.39 0.22
N ALA A 9 -17.77 1.69 -0.07
CA ALA A 9 -18.35 2.33 -1.25
C ALA A 9 -17.55 2.08 -2.56
N HIS A 10 -16.41 1.39 -2.48
CA HIS A 10 -15.47 1.20 -3.58
C HIS A 10 -15.19 -0.29 -3.82
N ARG A 11 -14.76 -0.63 -5.04
CA ARG A 11 -14.45 -2.02 -5.43
C ARG A 11 -13.06 -2.50 -4.97
N LEU A 12 -12.19 -1.57 -4.59
CA LEU A 12 -10.78 -1.80 -4.31
C LEU A 12 -10.24 -0.63 -3.50
N VAL A 13 -9.34 -0.93 -2.56
CA VAL A 13 -8.46 0.06 -1.92
C VAL A 13 -7.03 -0.21 -2.39
N ALA A 14 -6.37 0.81 -2.92
CA ALA A 14 -4.95 0.79 -3.23
C ALA A 14 -4.22 1.71 -2.24
N VAL A 15 -3.25 1.15 -1.51
CA VAL A 15 -2.39 1.92 -0.60
C VAL A 15 -1.00 1.96 -1.20
N VAL A 16 -0.48 3.17 -1.40
CA VAL A 16 0.87 3.41 -1.92
C VAL A 16 1.66 4.15 -0.84
N GLU A 17 2.77 3.57 -0.40
CA GLU A 17 3.62 4.14 0.64
C GLU A 17 5.10 4.03 0.31
N ASP A 18 5.86 5.08 0.59
CA ASP A 18 7.34 5.06 0.56
C ASP A 18 7.86 4.57 1.92
N ASN A 19 7.41 3.37 2.30
CA ASN A 19 7.66 2.74 3.59
C ASN A 19 7.44 1.21 3.48
N SER A 20 7.81 0.44 4.51
CA SER A 20 7.65 -1.03 4.52
C SER A 20 6.22 -1.47 4.20
N ARG A 21 6.07 -2.28 3.14
CA ARG A 21 4.80 -2.89 2.73
C ARG A 21 4.20 -3.83 3.79
N ALA A 22 5.02 -4.38 4.66
CA ALA A 22 4.64 -5.44 5.59
C ALA A 22 4.07 -4.93 6.91
N ALA A 23 4.55 -3.79 7.41
CA ALA A 23 4.13 -3.22 8.70
C ALA A 23 3.72 -1.74 8.62
N GLY A 24 3.52 -1.24 7.40
CA GLY A 24 3.19 0.16 7.14
C GLY A 24 1.69 0.47 7.12
N VAL A 25 1.35 1.54 6.41
CA VAL A 25 -0.01 2.07 6.27
C VAL A 25 -0.92 1.03 5.63
N GLY A 26 -0.45 0.29 4.63
CA GLY A 26 -1.24 -0.74 3.97
C GLY A 26 -1.70 -1.83 4.94
N SER A 27 -0.84 -2.21 5.89
CA SER A 27 -1.17 -3.19 6.92
C SER A 27 -2.16 -2.63 7.95
N ALA A 28 -2.00 -1.36 8.34
CA ALA A 28 -2.95 -0.69 9.24
C ALA A 28 -4.34 -0.54 8.61
N VAL A 29 -4.42 -0.23 7.31
CA VAL A 29 -5.68 -0.18 6.56
C VAL A 29 -6.32 -1.56 6.52
N ALA A 30 -5.58 -2.61 6.17
CA ALA A 30 -6.11 -3.97 6.11
C ALA A 30 -6.65 -4.44 7.48
N LEU A 31 -5.94 -4.12 8.57
CA LEU A 31 -6.42 -4.39 9.94
C LEU A 31 -7.71 -3.65 10.25
N ALA A 32 -7.76 -2.33 9.99
CA ALA A 32 -8.94 -1.51 10.28
C ALA A 32 -10.19 -1.94 9.48
N LEU A 33 -10.01 -2.43 8.25
CA LEU A 33 -11.12 -2.99 7.47
C LEU A 33 -11.57 -4.36 8.02
N GLY A 34 -10.61 -5.21 8.40
CA GLY A 34 -10.90 -6.50 9.04
C GLY A 34 -11.64 -6.35 10.38
N ASP A 35 -11.20 -5.43 11.23
CA ASP A 35 -11.84 -5.12 12.52
C ASP A 35 -13.27 -4.58 12.37
N ALA A 36 -13.61 -4.06 11.19
CA ALA A 36 -14.92 -3.49 10.87
C ALA A 36 -15.79 -4.41 9.98
N ASP A 37 -15.37 -5.66 9.76
CA ASP A 37 -16.04 -6.63 8.87
C ASP A 37 -16.28 -6.10 7.44
N VAL A 38 -15.37 -5.25 6.93
CA VAL A 38 -15.44 -4.71 5.56
C VAL A 38 -14.55 -5.53 4.63
N ASP A 39 -15.17 -6.37 3.81
CA ASP A 39 -14.49 -7.26 2.85
C ASP A 39 -14.28 -6.57 1.49
N VAL A 40 -13.35 -5.61 1.45
CA VAL A 40 -12.92 -4.94 0.21
C VAL A 40 -11.45 -5.31 -0.07
N PRO A 41 -11.10 -5.71 -1.31
CA PRO A 41 -9.72 -6.02 -1.64
C PRO A 41 -8.78 -4.84 -1.34
N VAL A 42 -7.64 -5.11 -0.70
CA VAL A 42 -6.59 -4.12 -0.44
C VAL A 42 -5.32 -4.50 -1.19
N ARG A 43 -4.93 -3.68 -2.17
CA ARG A 43 -3.62 -3.76 -2.83
C ARG A 43 -2.64 -2.83 -2.14
N ARG A 44 -1.48 -3.37 -1.76
CA ARG A 44 -0.45 -2.65 -1.01
C ARG A 44 0.82 -2.53 -1.85
N PHE A 45 1.20 -1.30 -2.14
CA PHE A 45 2.43 -0.93 -2.81
C PHE A 45 3.32 -0.26 -1.78
N GLY A 46 4.49 -0.84 -1.53
CA GLY A 46 5.45 -0.30 -0.59
C GLY A 46 6.81 -0.96 -0.72
N VAL A 47 7.75 -0.49 0.10
CA VAL A 47 9.13 -0.98 0.13
C VAL A 47 9.16 -2.45 0.58
N PRO A 48 9.87 -3.34 -0.12
CA PRO A 48 10.01 -4.74 0.26
C PRO A 48 10.80 -4.90 1.58
N GLU A 49 10.64 -6.03 2.27
CA GLU A 49 11.36 -6.35 3.51
C GLU A 49 12.82 -6.76 3.24
N GLN A 50 13.60 -5.84 2.69
CA GLN A 50 15.03 -6.04 2.42
C GLN A 50 15.76 -4.70 2.42
N PHE A 51 17.07 -4.74 2.63
CA PHE A 51 17.89 -3.57 2.37
C PHE A 51 17.96 -3.29 0.88
N LEU A 52 17.83 -2.01 0.53
CA LEU A 52 17.91 -1.54 -0.85
C LEU A 52 19.36 -1.13 -1.17
N ALA A 53 19.76 -1.32 -2.42
CA ALA A 53 21.04 -0.82 -2.91
C ALA A 53 21.04 0.71 -2.89
N HIS A 54 22.23 1.30 -2.71
CA HIS A 54 22.38 2.75 -2.82
C HIS A 54 22.18 3.19 -4.28
N ALA A 55 21.22 4.07 -4.51
CA ALA A 55 20.96 4.69 -5.79
C ALA A 55 20.23 6.03 -5.58
N LYS A 56 19.99 6.80 -6.65
CA LYS A 56 19.10 7.96 -6.55
C LYS A 56 17.69 7.49 -6.25
N ARG A 57 16.90 8.31 -5.54
CA ARG A 57 15.52 7.97 -5.16
C ARG A 57 14.67 7.46 -6.33
N GLY A 58 14.74 8.10 -7.50
CA GLY A 58 13.99 7.67 -8.67
C GLY A 58 14.39 6.29 -9.20
N GLU A 59 15.68 5.94 -9.10
CA GLU A 59 16.19 4.61 -9.46
C GLU A 59 15.72 3.58 -8.43
N VAL A 60 15.84 3.89 -7.14
CA VAL A 60 15.33 3.00 -6.06
C VAL A 60 13.85 2.70 -6.24
N LEU A 61 13.02 3.72 -6.49
CA LEU A 61 11.57 3.55 -6.66
C LEU A 61 11.23 2.75 -7.93
N ALA A 62 12.00 2.93 -9.01
CA ALA A 62 11.86 2.12 -10.21
C ALA A 62 12.24 0.66 -9.96
N ASP A 63 13.35 0.40 -9.26
CA ASP A 63 13.84 -0.95 -8.98
C ASP A 63 12.87 -1.78 -8.12
N ILE A 64 12.12 -1.12 -7.22
CA ILE A 64 11.14 -1.78 -6.34
C ILE A 64 9.69 -1.67 -6.84
N GLY A 65 9.49 -1.07 -8.00
CA GLY A 65 8.17 -0.98 -8.63
C GLY A 65 7.20 0.05 -8.05
N LEU A 66 7.72 1.03 -7.32
CA LEU A 66 6.96 2.16 -6.78
C LEU A 66 6.92 3.33 -7.76
N THR A 67 6.41 3.08 -8.97
CA THR A 67 6.27 4.09 -10.02
C THR A 67 4.83 4.24 -10.49
N PRO A 68 4.43 5.39 -11.08
CA PRO A 68 3.08 5.56 -11.61
C PRO A 68 2.68 4.51 -12.64
N VAL A 69 3.62 4.04 -13.45
CA VAL A 69 3.35 3.03 -14.51
C VAL A 69 3.06 1.67 -13.91
N GLU A 70 3.72 1.30 -12.81
CA GLU A 70 3.51 0.00 -12.16
C GLU A 70 2.27 -0.04 -11.25
N ILE A 71 1.80 1.13 -10.81
CA ILE A 71 0.60 1.24 -9.96
C ILE A 71 -0.69 1.34 -10.78
N ALA A 72 -0.62 1.92 -11.99
CA ALA A 72 -1.76 2.16 -12.88
C ALA A 72 -2.38 0.86 -13.43
#